data_AF-A0A0D2ZZC3-F1
#
_entry.id   AF-A0A0D2ZZC3-F1
#
_cell.length_a   1.000
_cell.length_b   1.000
_cell.length_c   1.000
_cell.angle_alpha   90.00
_cell.angle_beta   90.00
_cell.angle_gamma   90.00
#
_symmetry.space_group_name_H-M   'P 1'
#
loop_
_entity.id
_entity.type
_entity.pdbx_description
1 polymer ?
#
loop_
_entity_poly.entity_id
_entity_poly.type
_entity_poly.pdbx_seq_one_letter_code
_entity_poly.pdbx_strand_id
1 'polypeptide(L)' 'MRLMEGEHVGPFNLGNPGEFTMLELAKVVQETIDPNASIEFRPNTEDDPHKRKPDITKAKEL' A
#
# COMPACT_ATOMS: atom_id res chain seq x y z
N MET A 1 -1.04 15.67 16.11
CA MET A 1 -0.84 15.70 14.65
C MET A 1 0.67 15.82 14.38
N ARG A 2 1.47 14.78 14.72
CA ARG A 2 2.94 14.92 14.93
C ARG A 2 3.72 15.55 13.77
N LEU A 3 3.40 15.18 12.53
CA LEU A 3 4.10 15.71 11.35
C LEU A 3 3.66 17.11 10.95
N MET A 4 2.40 17.49 11.17
CA MET A 4 1.91 18.84 10.87
C MET A 4 2.28 19.86 11.93
N GLU A 5 2.35 19.43 13.20
CA GLU A 5 2.61 20.31 14.35
C GLU A 5 4.11 20.43 14.70
N GLY A 6 4.99 19.69 14.02
CA GLY A 6 6.42 19.68 14.29
C GLY A 6 7.24 20.58 13.36
N GLU A 7 8.39 21.07 13.83
CA GLU A 7 9.35 21.80 13.00
C GLU A 7 10.20 20.81 12.18
N HIS A 8 9.58 20.20 11.16
CA HIS A 8 10.24 19.24 10.28
C HIS A 8 10.32 19.79 8.86
N VAL A 9 11.50 19.69 8.23
CA VAL A 9 11.73 20.16 6.86
C VAL A 9 11.87 18.98 5.90
N GLY A 10 11.27 19.13 4.72
CA GLY A 10 11.38 18.17 3.61
C GLY A 10 10.34 17.06 3.64
N PRO A 11 10.35 16.17 2.63
CA PRO A 11 9.33 15.16 2.46
C PRO A 11 9.41 14.07 3.53
N PHE A 12 8.25 13.48 3.80
CA PHE A 12 8.08 12.29 4.63
C PHE A 12 7.21 11.30 3.87
N ASN A 13 7.64 10.04 3.81
CA ASN A 13 6.80 8.98 3.31
C ASN A 13 5.84 8.54 4.41
N LEU A 14 4.55 8.45 4.07
CA LEU A 14 3.51 7.89 4.92
C LEU A 14 2.80 6.78 4.16
N GLY A 15 2.64 5.64 4.80
CA GLY A 15 1.99 4.48 4.21
C GLY A 15 2.26 3.21 5.01
N ASN A 16 1.71 2.11 4.54
CA ASN A 16 1.93 0.79 5.12
C ASN A 16 3.21 0.17 4.52
N PRO A 17 4.24 -0.16 5.33
CA PRO A 17 5.43 -0.85 4.85
C PRO A 17 5.19 -2.37 4.70
N GLY A 18 4.05 -2.88 5.18
CA GLY A 18 3.62 -4.25 4.97
C GLY A 18 3.31 -4.47 3.49
N GLU A 19 4.07 -5.37 2.88
CA GLU A 19 3.89 -5.75 1.48
C GLU A 19 2.86 -6.88 1.38
N PHE A 20 2.03 -6.80 0.36
CA PHE A 20 1.12 -7.86 -0.06
C PHE A 20 0.96 -7.79 -1.58
N THR A 21 0.58 -8.91 -2.17
CA THR A 21 0.36 -9.07 -3.61
C THR A 21 -1.05 -8.64 -3.99
N MET A 22 -1.26 -8.34 -5.28
CA MET A 22 -2.61 -8.07 -5.80
C MET A 22 -3.57 -9.24 -5.59
N LEU A 23 -3.07 -10.48 -5.60
CA LEU A 23 -3.88 -11.66 -5.34
C LEU A 23 -4.33 -11.77 -3.88
N GLU A 24 -3.46 -11.43 -2.93
CA GLU A 24 -3.82 -11.40 -1.50
C GLU A 24 -4.89 -10.33 -1.24
N LEU A 25 -4.75 -9.14 -1.84
CA LEU A 25 -5.78 -8.10 -1.75
C LEU A 25 -7.12 -8.58 -2.35
N ALA A 26 -7.08 -9.17 -3.54
CA ALA A 26 -8.28 -9.68 -4.20
C ALA A 26 -9.00 -10.74 -3.36
N LYS A 27 -8.25 -11.65 -2.72
CA LYS A 27 -8.80 -12.66 -1.80
C LYS A 27 -9.44 -12.04 -0.56
N VAL A 28 -8.78 -11.05 0.07
CA VAL A 28 -9.37 -10.35 1.23
C VAL A 28 -10.70 -9.70 0.85
N VAL A 29 -10.76 -9.04 -0.32
CA VAL A 29 -12.01 -8.43 -0.81
C VAL A 29 -13.08 -9.49 -1.09
N GLN A 30 -12.72 -10.59 -1.76
CA GLN A 30 -13.62 -11.71 -2.03
C GLN A 30 -14.20 -12.28 -0.73
N GLU A 31 -13.36 -12.59 0.25
CA GLU A 31 -13.79 -13.13 1.55
C GLU A 31 -14.66 -12.15 2.36
N THR A 32 -14.36 -10.86 2.27
CA THR A 32 -15.05 -9.82 3.06
C THR A 32 -16.38 -9.39 2.45
N ILE A 33 -16.51 -9.41 1.12
CA ILE A 33 -17.65 -8.82 0.40
C ILE A 33 -18.54 -9.86 -0.27
N ASP A 34 -17.96 -10.72 -1.11
CA ASP A 34 -18.69 -11.80 -1.81
C ASP A 34 -17.76 -12.98 -2.10
N PRO A 35 -17.89 -14.08 -1.33
CA PRO A 35 -17.09 -15.28 -1.53
C PRO A 35 -17.23 -15.92 -2.92
N ASN A 36 -18.28 -15.58 -3.67
CA ASN A 36 -18.54 -16.14 -5.01
C ASN A 36 -17.99 -15.27 -6.14
N ALA A 37 -17.47 -14.07 -5.86
CA ALA A 37 -16.88 -13.22 -6.88
C ALA A 37 -15.70 -13.91 -7.57
N SER A 38 -15.59 -13.84 -8.90
CA SER A 38 -14.48 -14.46 -9.63
C SER A 38 -13.25 -13.56 -9.69
N ILE A 39 -12.06 -14.14 -9.53
CA ILE A 39 -10.78 -13.45 -9.73
C ILE A 39 -10.28 -13.73 -11.15
N GLU A 40 -10.12 -12.68 -11.96
CA GLU A 40 -9.61 -12.76 -13.34
C GLU A 40 -8.18 -12.18 -13.41
N PHE A 41 -7.28 -12.84 -14.14
CA PHE A 41 -5.92 -12.37 -14.37
C PHE A 41 -5.82 -11.64 -15.71
N ARG A 42 -5.27 -10.43 -15.69
CA ARG A 42 -5.04 -9.63 -16.90
C ARG A 42 -3.57 -9.22 -17.01
N PRO A 43 -3.07 -8.95 -18.23
CA PRO A 43 -1.73 -8.40 -18.43
C PRO A 43 -1.55 -7.10 -17.64
N ASN A 44 -0.34 -6.88 -17.11
CA ASN A 44 -0.01 -5.63 -16.43
C ASN A 44 0.04 -4.46 -17.42
N THR A 45 -0.17 -3.24 -16.94
CA THR A 45 0.13 -2.04 -17.75
C THR A 45 1.64 -1.80 -17.77
N GLU A 46 2.15 -1.14 -18.81
CA GLU A 46 3.59 -0.89 -18.97
C GLU A 46 4.14 0.03 -17.87
N ASP A 47 3.32 0.97 -17.38
CA ASP A 47 3.70 1.95 -16.38
C ASP A 47 3.47 1.50 -14.92
N ASP A 48 2.84 0.35 -14.71
CA ASP A 48 2.50 -0.09 -13.35
C ASP A 48 3.73 -0.66 -12.63
N PRO A 49 4.15 -0.04 -11.51
CA PRO A 49 5.30 -0.52 -10.76
C PRO A 49 4.99 -1.89 -10.14
N HIS A 50 5.87 -2.86 -10.41
CA HIS A 50 5.75 -4.22 -9.89
C HIS A 50 5.77 -4.32 -8.36
N LYS A 51 6.29 -3.31 -7.67
CA LYS A 51 6.42 -3.28 -6.21
C LYS A 51 6.24 -1.87 -5.67
N ARG A 52 5.48 -1.74 -4.58
CA ARG A 52 5.32 -0.49 -3.82
C ARG A 52 5.48 -0.80 -2.33
N LYS A 53 6.58 -0.31 -1.73
CA LYS A 53 6.86 -0.43 -0.30
C LYS A 53 7.52 0.86 0.19
N PRO A 54 6.78 1.77 0.82
CA PRO A 54 7.35 3.03 1.29
C PRO A 54 8.32 2.76 2.46
N ASP A 55 9.52 3.34 2.39
CA ASP A 55 10.38 3.47 3.57
C ASP A 55 9.82 4.59 4.45
N ILE A 56 9.28 4.21 5.61
CA ILE A 56 8.68 5.11 6.59
C ILE A 56 9.56 5.32 7.84
N THR A 57 10.85 4.94 7.78
CA THR A 57 11.79 5.04 8.91
C THR A 57 11.82 6.46 9.49
N LYS A 58 11.96 7.47 8.61
CA LYS A 58 11.97 8.89 8.97
C LYS A 58 10.70 9.33 9.71
N ALA A 59 9.53 8.77 9.38
CA ALA A 59 8.27 9.12 10.03
C ALA A 59 8.07 8.41 11.38
N LYS A 60 8.72 7.25 11.59
CA LYS A 60 8.66 6.48 12.83
C LYS A 60 9.57 7.02 13.94
N GLU A 61 10.64 7.70 13.56
CA GLU A 61 11.62 8.29 14.48
C GLU A 61 11.14 9.61 15.13
N LEU A 62 9.91 10.05 14.81
CA LEU A 62 9.24 11.26 15.33
C LEU A 62 8.12 10.94 16.34
#